data_AF-A0A1L3PZN9-F1
#
_entry.id   AF-A0A1L3PZN9-F1
#
_cell.length_a   1.000
_cell.length_b   1.000
_cell.length_c   1.000
_cell.angle_alpha   90.00
_cell.angle_beta   90.00
_cell.angle_gamma   90.00
#
_symmetry.space_group_name_H-M   'P 1'
#
loop_
_entity.id
_entity.type
_entity.pdbx_description
1 polymer ?
#
loop_
_entity_poly.entity_id
_entity_poly.type
_entity_poly.pdbx_seq_one_letter_code
_entity_poly.pdbx_strand_id
1 'polypeptide(L)'
;MQSTDLLIFFGIIVLIITVSLFSKSGSNSSINKKHNKPKYENKSPNLNTNTSSTYTSDEMFNNVVNFLQNEVVLRRGKTKNEKDYQDDLYQRMSVLTERYGYEVDYESTNNRHRVDFSIDDRIGIELKVHHGGTLVKKQLFNQITDYAKYYDMIIGLVLNKNDKDTNEELKNDIKSKLLEQNVISEDNYKIVVIDI
;
A
#
# COMPACT_ATOMS: atom_id res chain seq x y z
N MET A 1 42.64 13.88 47.71
CA MET A 1 41.36 13.78 46.98
C MET A 1 40.32 14.53 47.77
N GLN A 2 39.68 15.50 47.15
CA GLN A 2 38.70 16.40 47.79
C GLN A 2 37.37 15.65 47.97
N SER A 3 36.62 15.99 49.01
CA SER A 3 35.37 15.29 49.41
C SER A 3 34.30 15.22 48.31
N THR A 4 34.41 16.06 47.28
CA THR A 4 33.55 16.11 46.10
C THR A 4 33.75 14.92 45.17
N ASP A 5 34.98 14.39 45.05
CA ASP A 5 35.29 13.26 44.17
C ASP A 5 34.70 11.96 44.71
N LEU A 6 34.63 11.83 46.04
CA LEU A 6 34.03 10.68 46.72
C LEU A 6 32.52 10.61 46.47
N LEU A 7 31.84 11.76 46.47
CA LEU A 7 30.39 11.87 46.31
C LEU A 7 29.95 11.50 44.89
N ILE A 8 30.72 11.91 43.87
CA ILE A 8 30.49 11.54 42.47
C ILE A 8 30.71 10.04 42.28
N PHE A 9 31.76 9.48 42.89
CA PHE A 9 32.07 8.05 42.79
C PHE A 9 30.99 7.18 43.43
N PHE A 10 30.47 7.56 44.61
CA PHE A 10 29.34 6.87 45.24
C PHE A 10 28.04 7.01 44.41
N GLY A 11 27.80 8.16 43.79
CA GLY A 11 26.63 8.36 42.91
C GLY A 11 26.61 7.42 41.70
N ILE A 12 27.76 7.22 41.06
CA ILE A 12 27.88 6.31 39.89
C ILE A 12 27.71 4.84 40.32
N ILE A 13 28.26 4.43 41.46
CA ILE A 13 28.13 3.06 41.97
C ILE A 13 26.67 2.74 42.31
N VAL A 14 25.94 3.66 42.94
CA VAL A 14 24.51 3.47 43.26
C VAL A 14 23.67 3.36 41.97
N LEU A 15 23.97 4.15 40.94
CA LEU A 15 23.29 4.08 39.64
C LEU A 15 23.52 2.73 38.92
N ILE A 16 24.74 2.18 38.97
CA ILE A 16 25.06 0.88 38.37
C ILE A 16 24.33 -0.26 39.12
N ILE A 17 24.26 -0.18 40.45
CA ILE A 17 23.57 -1.18 41.27
C ILE A 17 22.06 -1.17 41.01
N THR A 18 21.42 -0.01 40.89
CA THR A 18 19.97 0.08 40.61
C THR A 18 19.59 -0.43 39.21
N VAL A 19 20.41 -0.19 38.18
CA VAL A 19 20.19 -0.75 36.83
C VAL A 19 20.43 -2.26 36.80
N SER A 20 21.36 -2.77 37.62
CA SER A 20 21.62 -4.21 37.72
C SER A 20 20.52 -4.99 38.48
N LEU A 21 19.88 -4.37 39.49
CA LEU A 21 18.77 -4.95 40.23
C LEU A 21 17.46 -4.98 39.42
N PHE A 22 17.29 -4.09 38.44
CA PHE A 22 16.16 -4.12 37.50
C PHE A 22 16.36 -5.07 36.31
N SER A 23 17.58 -5.60 36.10
CA SER A 23 17.91 -6.48 34.96
C SER A 23 17.97 -7.97 35.31
N LYS A 24 17.59 -8.37 36.54
CA LYS A 24 17.55 -9.78 36.98
C LYS A 24 16.23 -10.13 37.69
N SER A 25 15.16 -10.17 36.91
CA SER A 25 13.96 -10.99 37.16
C SER A 25 13.28 -11.19 35.80
N GLY A 26 13.24 -12.37 35.17
CA GLY A 26 13.66 -13.69 35.59
C GLY A 26 13.91 -14.58 34.37
N SER A 27 14.65 -15.66 34.61
CA SER A 27 14.91 -16.74 33.66
C SER A 27 13.88 -17.85 33.83
N ASN A 28 13.39 -18.33 32.68
CA ASN A 28 12.89 -19.68 32.40
C ASN A 28 11.80 -20.28 33.32
N SER A 29 10.55 -20.10 32.90
CA SER A 29 9.58 -21.21 32.94
C SER A 29 9.21 -21.58 31.50
N SER A 30 9.67 -22.75 31.09
CA SER A 30 9.23 -23.46 29.91
C SER A 30 7.79 -23.92 30.11
N ILE A 31 6.84 -23.03 29.82
CA ILE A 31 5.44 -23.39 29.62
C ILE A 31 5.20 -23.41 28.13
N ASN A 32 4.93 -24.62 27.66
CA ASN A 32 4.58 -25.00 26.30
C ASN A 32 3.26 -24.32 25.90
N LYS A 33 3.30 -23.01 25.60
CA LYS A 33 2.24 -22.33 24.86
C LYS A 33 2.64 -22.38 23.40
N LYS A 34 2.17 -23.43 22.71
CA LYS A 34 1.85 -23.34 21.29
C LYS A 34 0.99 -22.09 21.13
N HIS A 35 1.62 -20.96 20.80
CA HIS A 35 0.95 -19.97 19.97
C HIS A 35 0.71 -20.71 18.66
N ASN A 36 -0.49 -21.27 18.55
CA ASN A 36 -1.08 -21.56 17.27
C ASN A 36 -0.96 -20.25 16.48
N LYS A 37 0.05 -20.14 15.61
CA LYS A 37 -0.16 -19.49 14.32
C LYS A 37 -1.52 -20.01 13.87
N PRO A 38 -2.50 -19.17 13.49
CA PRO A 38 -3.59 -19.70 12.71
C PRO A 38 -2.91 -20.41 11.54
N LYS A 39 -2.98 -21.75 11.55
CA LYS A 39 -2.99 -22.49 10.31
C LYS A 39 -4.10 -21.80 9.56
N TYR A 40 -3.75 -21.02 8.54
CA TYR A 40 -4.69 -20.77 7.47
C TYR A 40 -4.98 -22.15 6.92
N GLU A 41 -6.04 -22.76 7.46
CA GLU A 41 -6.76 -23.79 6.75
C GLU A 41 -6.97 -23.23 5.35
N ASN A 42 -6.53 -23.99 4.35
CA ASN A 42 -7.08 -23.93 3.01
C ASN A 42 -8.58 -24.19 3.13
N LYS A 43 -9.33 -23.19 3.58
CA LYS A 43 -10.72 -23.04 3.23
C LYS A 43 -10.68 -22.32 1.90
N SER A 44 -10.74 -23.12 0.85
CA SER A 44 -11.59 -22.77 -0.26
C SER A 44 -12.98 -22.52 0.35
N PRO A 45 -13.48 -21.28 0.41
CA PRO A 45 -14.89 -21.10 0.47
C PRO A 45 -15.34 -21.33 -0.97
N ASN A 46 -16.02 -22.44 -1.19
CA ASN A 46 -17.02 -22.51 -2.22
C ASN A 46 -18.13 -21.53 -1.79
N LEU A 47 -17.86 -20.23 -1.92
CA LEU A 47 -18.86 -19.18 -1.79
C LEU A 47 -19.36 -18.96 -3.21
N ASN A 48 -20.49 -19.59 -3.50
CA ASN A 48 -21.42 -19.05 -4.47
C ASN A 48 -21.93 -17.69 -3.93
N THR A 49 -21.12 -16.65 -4.06
CA THR A 49 -21.64 -15.28 -4.12
C THR A 49 -21.85 -14.96 -5.59
N ASN A 50 -22.99 -15.43 -6.10
CA ASN A 50 -23.64 -14.78 -7.23
C ASN A 50 -24.12 -13.38 -6.80
N THR A 51 -23.20 -12.52 -6.36
CA THR A 51 -23.32 -11.08 -6.58
C THR A 51 -22.64 -10.84 -7.91
N SER A 52 -23.32 -11.28 -8.98
CA SER A 52 -23.05 -10.78 -10.32
C SER A 52 -23.09 -9.26 -10.19
N SER A 53 -21.94 -8.60 -10.23
CA SER A 53 -21.89 -7.14 -10.23
C SER A 53 -22.86 -6.69 -11.31
N THR A 54 -23.84 -5.87 -10.96
CA THR A 54 -24.77 -5.32 -11.97
C THR A 54 -24.02 -4.47 -13.01
N TYR A 55 -22.79 -4.09 -12.66
CA TYR A 55 -21.89 -3.26 -13.43
C TYR A 55 -20.95 -4.10 -14.31
N THR A 56 -20.76 -3.61 -15.53
CA THR A 56 -19.71 -4.04 -16.46
C THR A 56 -18.32 -3.58 -15.99
N SER A 57 -17.24 -4.17 -16.52
CA SER A 57 -15.87 -3.75 -16.17
C SER A 57 -15.67 -2.26 -16.45
N ASP A 58 -16.16 -1.79 -17.60
CA ASP A 58 -16.06 -0.39 -18.03
C ASP A 58 -16.76 0.57 -17.05
N GLU A 59 -17.97 0.22 -16.60
CA GLU A 59 -18.70 1.02 -15.62
C GLU A 59 -17.97 1.07 -14.29
N MET A 60 -17.52 -0.09 -13.80
CA MET A 60 -16.74 -0.17 -12.56
C MET A 60 -15.46 0.64 -12.66
N PHE A 61 -14.72 0.49 -13.75
CA PHE A 61 -13.48 1.20 -14.00
C PHE A 61 -13.68 2.71 -14.00
N ASN A 62 -14.71 3.20 -14.70
CA ASN A 62 -15.03 4.62 -14.73
C ASN A 62 -15.46 5.14 -13.34
N ASN A 63 -16.22 4.35 -12.57
CA ASN A 63 -16.59 4.71 -11.21
C ASN A 63 -15.35 4.83 -10.30
N VAL A 64 -14.43 3.88 -10.38
CA VAL A 64 -13.18 3.88 -9.61
C VAL A 64 -12.29 5.05 -10.03
N VAL A 65 -12.09 5.27 -11.33
CA VAL A 65 -11.30 6.41 -11.85
C VAL A 65 -11.90 7.74 -11.37
N ASN A 66 -13.22 7.89 -11.46
CA ASN A 66 -13.92 9.11 -11.01
C ASN A 66 -13.73 9.34 -9.50
N PHE A 67 -13.88 8.29 -8.69
CA PHE A 67 -13.64 8.34 -7.26
C PHE A 67 -12.20 8.77 -6.94
N LEU A 68 -11.20 8.14 -7.57
CA LEU A 68 -9.79 8.47 -7.37
C LEU A 68 -9.46 9.91 -7.79
N GLN A 69 -10.04 10.41 -8.89
CA GLN A 69 -9.74 11.74 -9.41
C GLN A 69 -10.42 12.87 -8.64
N ASN A 70 -11.67 12.64 -8.20
CA ASN A 70 -12.54 13.72 -7.74
C ASN A 70 -12.82 13.68 -6.24
N GLU A 71 -12.63 12.53 -5.58
CA GLU A 71 -13.01 12.34 -4.16
C GLU A 71 -11.82 12.02 -3.25
N VAL A 72 -10.77 11.41 -3.79
CA VAL A 72 -9.57 11.06 -3.00
C VAL A 72 -8.70 12.29 -2.77
N VAL A 73 -8.57 12.66 -1.49
CA VAL A 73 -7.67 13.71 -1.03
C VAL A 73 -6.74 13.13 0.04
N LEU A 74 -5.45 12.99 -0.27
CA LEU A 74 -4.45 12.47 0.65
C LEU A 74 -3.59 13.61 1.19
N ARG A 75 -3.17 13.52 2.46
CA ARG A 75 -2.37 14.57 3.10
C ARG A 75 -0.89 14.23 3.01
N ARG A 76 -0.06 15.17 2.53
CA ARG A 76 1.41 15.07 2.62
C ARG A 76 1.88 14.69 4.01
N GLY A 77 2.61 13.59 4.12
CA GLY A 77 3.43 13.27 5.28
C GLY A 77 4.92 13.37 4.95
N LYS A 78 5.70 14.05 5.79
CA LYS A 78 7.17 14.09 5.62
C LYS A 78 7.78 12.69 5.74
N THR A 79 7.32 11.92 6.72
CA THR A 79 7.78 10.55 7.03
C THR A 79 6.90 9.46 6.40
N LYS A 80 5.82 9.84 5.69
CA LYS A 80 4.94 8.86 5.05
C LYS A 80 5.64 8.20 3.87
N ASN A 81 5.66 6.88 3.89
CA ASN A 81 6.09 6.00 2.81
C ASN A 81 4.89 5.53 1.97
N GLU A 82 5.14 4.73 0.93
CA GLU A 82 4.10 4.19 0.04
C GLU A 82 3.02 3.39 0.78
N LYS A 83 3.42 2.53 1.73
CA LYS A 83 2.51 1.72 2.54
C LYS A 83 1.57 2.59 3.38
N ASP A 84 2.07 3.68 3.95
CA ASP A 84 1.24 4.62 4.73
C ASP A 84 0.16 5.28 3.86
N TYR A 85 0.46 5.59 2.60
CA TYR A 85 -0.53 6.14 1.66
C TYR A 85 -1.50 5.08 1.15
N GLN A 86 -1.04 3.84 0.98
CA GLN A 86 -1.92 2.72 0.67
C GLN A 86 -2.95 2.49 1.80
N ASP A 87 -2.52 2.54 3.06
CA ASP A 87 -3.41 2.40 4.21
C ASP A 87 -4.45 3.53 4.30
N ASP A 88 -4.02 4.78 4.06
CA ASP A 88 -4.95 5.92 3.96
C ASP A 88 -5.97 5.74 2.84
N LEU A 89 -5.51 5.29 1.66
CA LEU A 89 -6.37 5.09 0.50
C LEU A 89 -7.37 3.97 0.74
N TYR A 90 -6.92 2.84 1.32
CA TYR A 90 -7.78 1.71 1.62
C TYR A 90 -9.00 2.11 2.48
N GLN A 91 -8.77 2.94 3.51
CA GLN A 91 -9.86 3.45 4.35
C GLN A 91 -10.88 4.27 3.55
N ARG A 92 -10.41 5.06 2.58
CA ARG A 92 -11.30 5.87 1.71
C ARG A 92 -12.06 5.01 0.71
N MET A 93 -11.50 3.88 0.29
CA MET A 93 -12.15 2.98 -0.68
C MET A 93 -13.40 2.31 -0.14
N SER A 94 -13.69 2.38 1.17
CA SER A 94 -14.98 1.93 1.72
C SER A 94 -16.17 2.59 1.03
N VAL A 95 -16.01 3.81 0.50
CA VAL A 95 -17.03 4.52 -0.28
C VAL A 95 -17.45 3.72 -1.51
N LEU A 96 -16.53 3.00 -2.17
CA LEU A 96 -16.85 2.18 -3.34
C LEU A 96 -17.72 0.98 -2.95
N THR A 97 -17.41 0.34 -1.82
CA THR A 97 -18.22 -0.74 -1.24
C THR A 97 -19.60 -0.23 -0.82
N GLU A 98 -19.67 0.90 -0.12
CA GLU A 98 -20.93 1.48 0.37
C GLU A 98 -21.85 1.95 -0.78
N ARG A 99 -21.28 2.56 -1.82
CA ARG A 99 -22.04 3.18 -2.91
C ARG A 99 -22.44 2.18 -4.00
N TYR A 100 -21.55 1.25 -4.33
CA TYR A 100 -21.73 0.36 -5.47
C TYR A 100 -21.77 -1.13 -5.11
N GLY A 101 -21.48 -1.48 -3.85
CA GLY A 101 -21.38 -2.87 -3.42
C GLY A 101 -20.13 -3.59 -3.88
N TYR A 102 -19.10 -2.86 -4.34
CA TYR A 102 -17.84 -3.46 -4.78
C TYR A 102 -17.05 -4.06 -3.62
N GLU A 103 -16.48 -5.24 -3.86
CA GLU A 103 -15.46 -5.87 -3.04
C GLU A 103 -14.11 -5.23 -3.33
N VAL A 104 -13.44 -4.74 -2.29
CA VAL A 104 -12.13 -4.09 -2.39
C VAL A 104 -11.13 -4.87 -1.56
N ASP A 105 -10.20 -5.53 -2.25
CA ASP A 105 -9.13 -6.28 -1.60
C ASP A 105 -7.85 -5.45 -1.53
N TYR A 106 -7.18 -5.55 -0.39
CA TYR A 106 -5.88 -4.92 -0.15
C TYR A 106 -4.75 -5.94 -0.34
N GLU A 107 -3.69 -5.54 -1.04
CA GLU A 107 -2.54 -6.40 -1.34
C GLU A 107 -2.95 -7.74 -1.97
N SER A 108 -3.91 -7.70 -2.90
CA SER A 108 -4.46 -8.90 -3.53
C SER A 108 -3.38 -9.66 -4.29
N THR A 109 -3.27 -10.96 -3.98
CA THR A 109 -2.30 -11.85 -4.60
C THR A 109 -3.00 -12.76 -5.61
N ASN A 110 -2.59 -12.68 -6.87
CA ASN A 110 -2.80 -13.79 -7.80
C ASN A 110 -1.50 -14.59 -7.87
N ASN A 111 -1.56 -15.94 -7.93
CA ASN A 111 -0.50 -16.94 -8.20
C ASN A 111 1.00 -16.58 -8.02
N ARG A 112 1.51 -15.45 -8.55
CA ARG A 112 2.89 -14.94 -8.38
C ARG A 112 3.04 -13.42 -8.20
N HIS A 113 1.95 -12.66 -8.33
CA HIS A 113 1.98 -11.21 -8.36
C HIS A 113 1.03 -10.62 -7.33
N ARG A 114 1.41 -9.47 -6.79
CA ARG A 114 0.64 -8.73 -5.80
C ARG A 114 0.39 -7.35 -6.35
N VAL A 115 -0.89 -7.00 -6.51
CA VAL A 115 -1.32 -5.64 -6.84
C VAL A 115 -1.69 -4.94 -5.53
N ASP A 116 -1.52 -3.62 -5.47
CA ASP A 116 -1.83 -2.89 -4.24
C ASP A 116 -3.31 -2.98 -3.86
N PHE A 117 -4.22 -2.88 -4.84
CA PHE A 117 -5.66 -3.08 -4.65
C PHE A 117 -6.31 -3.82 -5.83
N SER A 118 -7.34 -4.60 -5.55
CA SER A 118 -8.26 -5.14 -6.57
C SER A 118 -9.72 -4.81 -6.24
N ILE A 119 -10.53 -4.62 -7.29
CA ILE A 119 -11.98 -4.36 -7.21
C ILE A 119 -12.72 -5.48 -7.94
N ASP A 120 -13.53 -6.25 -7.21
CA ASP A 120 -14.21 -7.50 -7.63
C ASP A 120 -13.32 -8.41 -8.50
N ASP A 121 -12.01 -8.51 -8.22
CA ASP A 121 -11.02 -9.22 -9.04
C ASP A 121 -10.93 -8.81 -10.53
N ARG A 122 -11.55 -7.70 -10.92
CA ARG A 122 -11.62 -7.23 -12.33
C ARG A 122 -10.77 -6.01 -12.59
N ILE A 123 -10.67 -5.10 -11.62
CA ILE A 123 -9.90 -3.86 -11.75
C ILE A 123 -8.72 -3.91 -10.80
N GLY A 124 -7.50 -3.83 -11.32
CA GLY A 124 -6.29 -3.70 -10.50
C GLY A 124 -5.85 -2.24 -10.35
N ILE A 125 -5.35 -1.87 -9.18
CA ILE A 125 -4.81 -0.52 -8.92
C ILE A 125 -3.39 -0.66 -8.36
N GLU A 126 -2.41 -0.07 -9.04
CA GLU A 126 -1.03 -0.01 -8.57
C GLU A 126 -0.67 1.42 -8.16
N LEU A 127 -0.24 1.62 -6.91
CA LEU A 127 0.07 2.91 -6.34
C LEU A 127 1.59 3.13 -6.30
N LYS A 128 2.04 4.31 -6.73
CA LYS A 128 3.44 4.74 -6.57
C LYS A 128 3.54 6.16 -6.06
N VAL A 129 4.45 6.39 -5.10
CA VAL A 129 4.75 7.74 -4.60
C VAL A 129 5.91 8.35 -5.39
N HIS A 130 5.64 9.46 -6.08
CA HIS A 130 6.65 10.17 -6.86
C HIS A 130 7.36 11.24 -6.03
N HIS A 131 8.66 11.03 -5.83
CA HIS A 131 9.55 11.97 -5.14
C HIS A 131 10.44 12.79 -6.10
N GLY A 132 10.23 12.66 -7.41
CA GLY A 132 11.14 13.15 -8.46
C GLY A 132 11.98 12.04 -9.10
N GLY A 133 12.53 12.32 -10.28
CA GLY A 133 13.39 11.40 -11.03
C GLY A 133 12.63 10.38 -11.89
N THR A 134 13.24 9.22 -12.15
CA THR A 134 12.71 8.22 -13.11
C THR A 134 12.22 6.92 -12.47
N LEU A 135 12.31 6.77 -11.15
CA LEU A 135 12.01 5.51 -10.46
C LEU A 135 10.55 5.09 -10.66
N VAL A 136 9.60 5.97 -10.30
CA VAL A 136 8.16 5.72 -10.50
C VAL A 136 7.86 5.45 -11.98
N LYS A 137 8.45 6.25 -12.87
CA LYS A 137 8.32 6.10 -14.33
C LYS A 137 8.86 4.76 -14.85
N LYS A 138 9.78 4.10 -14.14
CA LYS A 138 10.39 2.81 -14.53
C LYS A 138 9.76 1.60 -13.83
N GLN A 139 9.19 1.79 -12.65
CA GLN A 139 8.59 0.69 -11.89
C GLN A 139 7.13 0.49 -12.27
N LEU A 140 6.37 1.58 -12.35
CA LEU A 140 4.93 1.52 -12.58
C LEU A 140 4.58 0.88 -13.92
N PHE A 141 5.34 1.18 -14.99
CA PHE A 141 5.05 0.60 -16.31
C PHE A 141 5.19 -0.93 -16.31
N ASN A 142 6.27 -1.46 -15.74
CA ASN A 142 6.50 -2.91 -15.69
C ASN A 142 5.38 -3.61 -14.92
N GLN A 143 4.97 -3.02 -13.80
CA GLN A 143 3.90 -3.56 -12.97
C GLN A 143 2.54 -3.52 -13.68
N ILE A 144 2.19 -2.40 -14.33
CA ILE A 144 0.97 -2.32 -15.15
C ILE A 144 0.98 -3.40 -16.23
N THR A 145 2.08 -3.55 -16.97
CA THR A 145 2.23 -4.57 -18.02
C THR A 145 2.12 -6.00 -17.49
N ASP A 146 2.68 -6.27 -16.31
CA ASP A 146 2.59 -7.59 -15.69
C ASP A 146 1.19 -7.89 -15.17
N TYR A 147 0.53 -6.90 -14.57
CA TYR A 147 -0.79 -7.07 -13.94
C TYR A 147 -1.95 -7.06 -14.94
N ALA A 148 -1.78 -6.41 -16.09
CA ALA A 148 -2.74 -6.37 -17.21
C ALA A 148 -3.19 -7.75 -17.71
N LYS A 149 -2.45 -8.82 -17.38
CA LYS A 149 -2.77 -10.21 -17.78
C LYS A 149 -3.81 -10.86 -16.86
N TYR A 150 -4.10 -10.25 -15.72
CA TYR A 150 -4.90 -10.86 -14.66
C TYR A 150 -6.17 -10.08 -14.33
N TYR A 151 -6.24 -8.83 -14.77
CA TYR A 151 -7.36 -7.93 -14.56
C TYR A 151 -7.89 -7.47 -15.90
N ASP A 152 -9.20 -7.25 -15.99
CA ASP A 152 -9.84 -6.69 -17.19
C ASP A 152 -9.26 -5.31 -17.49
N MET A 153 -9.02 -4.52 -16.42
CA MET A 153 -8.49 -3.17 -16.51
C MET A 153 -7.52 -2.84 -15.37
N ILE A 154 -6.58 -1.92 -15.64
CA ILE A 154 -5.55 -1.50 -14.67
C ILE A 154 -5.53 0.03 -14.51
N ILE A 155 -5.46 0.49 -13.26
CA ILE A 155 -5.21 1.89 -12.92
C ILE A 155 -3.79 2.03 -12.35
N GLY A 156 -2.97 2.84 -13.01
CA GLY A 156 -1.72 3.33 -12.43
C GLY A 156 -1.99 4.60 -11.63
N LEU A 157 -1.91 4.53 -10.31
CA LEU A 157 -2.11 5.65 -9.41
C LEU A 157 -0.77 6.24 -8.96
N VAL A 158 -0.51 7.49 -9.30
CA VAL A 158 0.71 8.20 -8.90
C VAL A 158 0.37 9.30 -7.90
N LEU A 159 1.00 9.25 -6.74
CA LEU A 159 0.94 10.33 -5.76
C LEU A 159 2.12 11.26 -5.97
N ASN A 160 1.88 12.44 -6.52
CA ASN A 160 2.91 13.41 -6.82
C ASN A 160 3.26 14.24 -5.58
N LYS A 161 4.42 13.96 -4.99
CA LYS A 161 4.97 14.71 -3.85
C LYS A 161 5.98 15.77 -4.30
N ASN A 162 6.25 15.88 -5.61
CA ASN A 162 7.26 16.74 -6.18
C ASN A 162 6.61 17.95 -6.86
N ASP A 163 6.92 19.14 -6.36
CA ASP A 163 6.37 20.40 -6.89
C ASP A 163 6.99 20.80 -8.25
N LYS A 164 7.99 20.05 -8.76
CA LYS A 164 8.69 20.35 -10.03
C LYS A 164 8.10 19.68 -11.25
N ASP A 165 7.63 18.44 -11.12
CA ASP A 165 7.04 17.70 -12.24
C ASP A 165 5.53 17.90 -12.16
N THR A 166 4.90 18.39 -13.22
CA THR A 166 3.44 18.56 -13.22
C THR A 166 2.74 17.21 -13.38
N ASN A 167 1.50 17.12 -12.88
CA ASN A 167 0.71 15.89 -13.01
C ASN A 167 0.46 15.48 -14.45
N GLU A 168 0.25 16.46 -15.35
CA GLU A 168 0.05 16.18 -16.77
C GLU A 168 1.35 15.70 -17.44
N GLU A 169 2.52 16.25 -17.09
CA GLU A 169 3.81 15.73 -17.58
C GLU A 169 4.04 14.28 -17.13
N LEU A 170 3.82 13.98 -15.86
CA LEU A 170 3.98 12.61 -15.34
C LEU A 170 3.04 11.63 -16.04
N LYS A 171 1.77 12.01 -16.19
CA LYS A 171 0.75 11.22 -16.85
C LYS A 171 1.08 10.97 -18.33
N ASN A 172 1.49 12.00 -19.05
CA ASN A 172 1.85 11.88 -20.47
C ASN A 172 3.10 11.03 -20.66
N ASP A 173 4.13 11.21 -19.85
CA ASP A 173 5.35 10.40 -19.90
C ASP A 173 5.07 8.90 -19.69
N ILE A 174 4.23 8.56 -18.72
CA ILE A 174 3.88 7.16 -18.43
C ILE A 174 3.05 6.59 -19.59
N LYS A 175 2.08 7.35 -20.09
CA LYS A 175 1.25 6.94 -21.24
C LYS A 175 2.09 6.69 -22.49
N SER A 176 2.96 7.63 -22.87
CA SER A 176 3.83 7.48 -24.04
C SER A 176 4.64 6.18 -23.99
N LYS A 177 5.18 5.83 -22.81
CA LYS A 177 5.90 4.57 -22.65
C LYS A 177 5.03 3.32 -22.77
N LEU A 178 3.81 3.35 -22.24
CA LEU A 178 2.88 2.22 -22.37
C LEU A 178 2.46 2.00 -23.82
N LEU A 179 2.26 3.10 -24.58
CA LEU A 179 1.97 3.05 -26.01
C LEU A 179 3.11 2.44 -26.83
N GLU A 180 4.36 2.81 -26.54
CA GLU A 180 5.54 2.27 -27.22
C GLU A 180 5.67 0.75 -27.10
N GLN A 181 5.21 0.16 -25.99
CA GLN A 181 5.31 -1.28 -25.75
C GLN A 181 4.16 -2.08 -26.36
N ASN A 182 3.01 -1.44 -26.63
CA ASN A 182 1.83 -2.05 -27.24
C ASN A 182 1.35 -3.36 -26.55
N VAL A 183 1.50 -3.45 -25.22
CA VAL A 183 1.13 -4.65 -24.44
C VAL A 183 -0.29 -4.59 -23.87
N ILE A 184 -0.83 -3.38 -23.71
CA ILE A 184 -2.17 -3.15 -23.19
C ILE A 184 -2.90 -2.13 -24.08
N SER A 185 -4.18 -2.38 -24.37
CA SER A 185 -5.04 -1.43 -25.09
C SER A 185 -5.25 -0.16 -24.27
N GLU A 186 -5.28 1.00 -24.93
CA GLU A 186 -5.56 2.29 -24.28
C GLU A 186 -6.88 2.31 -23.51
N ASP A 187 -7.86 1.50 -23.92
CA ASP A 187 -9.16 1.39 -23.28
C ASP A 187 -9.10 0.61 -21.95
N ASN A 188 -8.05 -0.19 -21.73
CA ASN A 188 -7.93 -1.10 -20.59
C ASN A 188 -7.03 -0.53 -19.48
N TYR A 189 -6.51 0.70 -19.62
CA TYR A 189 -5.74 1.33 -18.56
C TYR A 189 -5.99 2.82 -18.39
N LYS A 190 -5.73 3.30 -17.17
CA LYS A 190 -5.75 4.73 -16.86
C LYS A 190 -4.59 5.09 -15.93
N ILE A 191 -3.96 6.23 -16.21
CA ILE A 191 -3.03 6.84 -15.27
C ILE A 191 -3.76 7.97 -14.56
N VAL A 192 -3.85 7.85 -13.23
CA VAL A 192 -4.40 8.88 -12.33
C VAL A 192 -3.23 9.45 -11.54
N VAL A 193 -3.10 10.77 -11.51
CA VAL A 193 -2.05 11.45 -10.76
C VAL A 193 -2.73 12.41 -9.79
N ILE A 194 -2.37 12.33 -8.51
CA ILE A 194 -2.93 13.14 -7.42
C ILE A 194 -1.78 13.89 -6.74
N ASP A 195 -1.91 15.21 -6.59
CA ASP A 195 -0.98 16.01 -5.79
C ASP A 195 -1.14 15.73 -4.30
N ILE A 196 -0.02 15.54 -3.59
CA ILE A 196 0.00 15.29 -2.15
C ILE A 196 0.97 16.14 -1.37
#